data_AF-A0A8J3ZYS6-F1
#
_entry.id   AF-A0A8J3ZYS6-F1
#
_cell.length_a   1.000
_cell.length_b   1.000
_cell.length_c   1.000
_cell.angle_alpha   90.00
_cell.angle_beta   90.00
_cell.angle_gamma   90.00
#
_symmetry.space_group_name_H-M   'P 1'
#
loop_
_entity.id
_entity.type
_entity.pdbx_description
1 polymer ?
#
loop_
_entity_poly.entity_id
_entity_poly.type
_entity_poly.pdbx_seq_one_letter_code
_entity_poly.pdbx_strand_id
1 'polypeptide(L)'
;MDEAEFWLLDVVVLARVRLDWLLCEDLEEALNRPGHGLDPDALLDLMDRLFRGGVIYAAGPVRNGDRAESDRPLPRSEIEAALDGSEPTVSYGMTSRGGALWEAVTRPDWSRFLDELAGTDPDEVEVSGFDRDRVAAHLRRHTLWPIVPDSERWEALIPWQATYWKTFPRGYRVTAGWNTEEPTKTPDWDVYNQWIRWYDNPYDARAT
;
A
#
# COMPACT_ATOMS: atom_id res chain seq x y z
N MET A 1 6.31 -9.29 -17.70
CA MET A 1 6.69 -9.10 -16.30
C MET A 1 7.12 -10.45 -15.77
N ASP A 2 8.35 -10.53 -15.29
CA ASP A 2 8.84 -11.72 -14.58
C ASP A 2 8.40 -11.67 -13.10
N GLU A 3 8.64 -12.75 -12.35
CA GLU A 3 8.17 -12.90 -10.95
C GLU A 3 8.80 -11.86 -10.01
N ALA A 4 10.08 -11.56 -10.20
CA ALA A 4 10.81 -10.59 -9.38
C ALA A 4 10.35 -9.15 -9.66
N GLU A 5 10.15 -8.79 -10.93
CA GLU A 5 9.55 -7.51 -11.32
C GLU A 5 8.14 -7.37 -10.74
N PHE A 6 7.32 -8.42 -10.82
CA PHE A 6 6.00 -8.43 -10.22
C PHE A 6 6.07 -8.20 -8.71
N TRP A 7 6.95 -8.92 -8.01
CA TRP A 7 7.13 -8.81 -6.57
C TRP A 7 7.47 -7.37 -6.15
N LEU A 8 8.41 -6.71 -6.84
CA LEU A 8 8.82 -5.34 -6.54
C LEU A 8 7.73 -4.30 -6.78
N LEU A 9 6.83 -4.54 -7.73
CA LEU A 9 5.69 -3.65 -7.94
C LEU A 9 4.59 -3.94 -6.92
N ASP A 10 4.32 -5.21 -6.66
CA ASP A 10 3.25 -5.64 -5.78
C ASP A 10 3.43 -5.16 -4.34
N VAL A 11 4.67 -5.16 -3.82
CA VAL A 11 4.95 -4.67 -2.47
C VAL A 11 4.70 -3.17 -2.30
N VAL A 12 4.79 -2.39 -3.38
CA VAL A 12 4.59 -0.93 -3.33
C VAL A 12 3.23 -0.47 -3.88
N VAL A 13 2.22 -1.35 -3.98
CA VAL A 13 0.91 -0.97 -4.53
C VAL A 13 0.23 0.13 -3.71
N LEU A 14 0.26 0.02 -2.38
CA LEU A 14 -0.42 0.95 -1.47
C LEU A 14 0.52 1.98 -0.83
N ALA A 15 1.77 1.58 -0.58
CA ALA A 15 2.77 2.42 0.08
C ALA A 15 4.12 2.34 -0.62
N ARG A 16 5.00 3.28 -0.32
CA ARG A 16 6.38 3.28 -0.82
C ARG A 16 7.27 2.52 0.16
N VAL A 17 8.25 1.78 -0.35
CA VAL A 17 9.16 0.96 0.47
C VAL A 17 10.56 1.51 0.37
N ARG A 18 11.30 1.50 1.49
CA ARG A 18 12.70 1.92 1.50
C ARG A 18 13.57 0.95 0.70
N LEU A 19 14.53 1.46 -0.05
CA LEU A 19 15.41 0.62 -0.87
C LEU A 19 16.26 -0.32 -0.02
N ASP A 20 16.81 0.17 1.09
CA ASP A 20 17.64 -0.62 1.99
C ASP A 20 16.89 -1.78 2.67
N TRP A 21 15.56 -1.72 2.73
CA TRP A 21 14.77 -2.85 3.21
C TRP A 21 14.88 -4.06 2.29
N LEU A 22 15.08 -3.87 0.98
CA LEU A 22 15.14 -4.98 0.01
C LEU A 22 16.34 -5.91 0.24
N LEU A 23 17.37 -5.46 0.97
CA LEU A 23 18.54 -6.28 1.33
C LEU A 23 18.66 -6.52 2.83
N CYS A 24 17.67 -6.12 3.65
CA CYS A 24 17.77 -6.34 5.09
C CYS A 24 17.55 -7.82 5.44
N GLU A 25 18.21 -8.28 6.50
CA GLU A 25 18.13 -9.68 6.95
C GLU A 25 16.69 -10.08 7.33
N ASP A 26 15.91 -9.12 7.83
CA ASP A 26 14.54 -9.31 8.29
C ASP A 26 13.49 -8.91 7.23
N LEU A 27 13.83 -8.92 5.94
CA LEU A 27 12.93 -8.50 4.84
C LEU A 27 11.55 -9.15 4.92
N GLU A 28 11.52 -10.46 5.15
CA GLU A 28 10.27 -11.23 5.16
C GLU A 28 9.38 -10.87 6.35
N GLU A 29 9.98 -10.59 7.51
CA GLU A 29 9.28 -10.12 8.70
C GLU A 29 8.78 -8.69 8.50
N ALA A 30 9.63 -7.80 7.98
CA ALA A 30 9.32 -6.39 7.77
C ALA A 30 8.16 -6.18 6.78
N LEU A 31 8.03 -7.05 5.78
CA LEU A 31 7.00 -6.97 4.75
C LEU A 31 5.90 -8.03 4.89
N ASN A 32 6.03 -8.92 5.88
CA ASN A 32 5.13 -10.05 6.11
C ASN A 32 4.83 -10.87 4.84
N ARG A 33 5.87 -11.16 4.05
CA ARG A 33 5.80 -11.92 2.79
C ARG A 33 7.15 -12.56 2.45
N PRO A 34 7.18 -13.66 1.68
CA PRO A 34 8.43 -14.25 1.17
C PRO A 34 9.25 -13.22 0.39
N GLY A 35 10.58 -13.32 0.48
CA GLY A 35 11.51 -12.43 -0.20
C GLY A 35 11.43 -12.53 -1.73
N HIS A 36 12.03 -11.57 -2.43
CA HIS A 36 12.04 -11.53 -3.90
C HIS A 36 12.96 -12.57 -4.56
N GLY A 37 13.80 -13.27 -3.78
CA GLY A 37 14.65 -14.36 -4.28
C GLY A 37 15.81 -13.93 -5.19
N LEU A 38 16.23 -12.67 -5.13
CA LEU A 38 17.36 -12.14 -5.92
C LEU A 38 18.58 -11.97 -5.02
N ASP A 39 19.77 -12.21 -5.56
CA ASP A 39 21.01 -11.73 -4.97
C ASP A 39 21.17 -10.20 -5.17
N PRO A 40 22.11 -9.54 -4.45
CA PRO A 40 22.26 -8.09 -4.52
C PRO A 40 22.55 -7.54 -5.92
N ASP A 41 23.36 -8.22 -6.73
CA ASP A 41 23.71 -7.77 -8.08
C ASP A 41 22.50 -7.85 -9.01
N ALA A 42 21.76 -8.97 -8.95
CA ALA A 42 20.53 -9.16 -9.71
C ALA A 42 19.43 -8.17 -9.30
N LEU A 43 19.32 -7.85 -8.01
CA LEU A 43 18.42 -6.82 -7.52
C LEU A 43 18.81 -5.44 -8.07
N LEU A 44 20.09 -5.05 -7.98
CA LEU A 44 20.57 -3.78 -8.50
C LEU A 44 20.32 -3.64 -10.02
N ASP A 45 20.54 -4.70 -10.79
CA ASP A 45 20.24 -4.76 -12.22
C ASP A 45 18.76 -4.56 -12.53
N LEU A 46 17.89 -5.24 -11.77
CA LEU A 46 16.44 -5.10 -11.91
C LEU A 46 15.99 -3.69 -11.56
N MET A 47 16.45 -3.13 -10.44
CA MET A 47 16.11 -1.78 -10.00
C MET A 47 16.56 -0.72 -11.02
N ASP A 48 17.81 -0.78 -11.50
CA ASP A 48 18.33 0.14 -12.53
C ASP A 48 17.49 0.07 -13.82
N ARG A 49 17.07 -1.13 -14.24
CA ARG A 49 16.18 -1.32 -15.39
C ARG A 49 14.79 -0.69 -15.15
N LEU A 50 14.19 -0.86 -13.97
CA LEU A 50 12.87 -0.32 -13.65
C LEU A 50 12.88 1.21 -13.52
N PHE A 51 13.90 1.78 -12.89
CA PHE A 51 14.10 3.23 -12.81
C PHE A 51 14.28 3.84 -14.20
N ARG A 52 15.21 3.30 -15.02
CA ARG A 52 15.43 3.78 -16.40
C ARG A 52 14.20 3.61 -17.29
N GLY A 53 13.41 2.56 -17.04
CA GLY A 53 12.15 2.30 -17.72
C GLY A 53 11.01 3.25 -17.33
N GLY A 54 11.19 4.07 -16.27
CA GLY A 54 10.13 4.91 -15.71
C GLY A 54 8.98 4.09 -15.13
N VAL A 55 9.25 2.86 -14.69
CA VAL A 55 8.28 1.95 -14.07
C VAL A 55 8.16 2.26 -12.58
N ILE A 56 9.28 2.61 -11.95
CA ILE A 56 9.37 3.08 -10.57
C ILE A 56 10.07 4.44 -10.51
N TYR A 57 9.91 5.13 -9.40
CA TYR A 57 10.54 6.41 -9.09
C TYR A 57 11.00 6.46 -7.63
N ALA A 58 11.87 7.42 -7.32
CA ALA A 58 12.42 7.59 -5.98
C ALA A 58 11.64 8.63 -5.18
N ALA A 59 11.33 8.31 -3.94
CA ALA A 59 10.67 9.19 -2.98
C ALA A 59 11.49 9.24 -1.68
N GLY A 60 11.84 10.43 -1.21
CA GLY A 60 12.71 10.59 -0.04
C GLY A 60 13.41 11.95 -0.06
N PRO A 61 14.07 12.36 1.03
CA PRO A 61 14.60 13.72 1.12
C PRO A 61 15.65 13.95 0.05
N VAL A 62 15.36 14.91 -0.85
CA VAL A 62 16.42 15.59 -1.60
C VAL A 62 17.27 16.29 -0.54
N ARG A 63 18.59 16.09 -0.56
CA ARG A 63 19.54 16.85 0.27
C ARG A 63 19.09 18.33 0.30
N ASN A 64 18.86 18.86 1.51
CA ASN A 64 18.42 20.24 1.86
C ASN A 64 16.98 20.44 2.37
N GLY A 65 16.30 19.41 2.91
CA GLY A 65 15.12 19.62 3.76
C GLY A 65 13.81 19.93 3.01
N ASP A 66 13.86 20.04 1.68
CA ASP A 66 12.68 19.98 0.85
C ASP A 66 12.34 18.52 0.55
N ARG A 67 11.16 18.08 1.01
CA ARG A 67 10.49 16.86 0.51
C ARG A 67 10.05 17.09 -0.95
N ALA A 68 11.01 17.30 -1.84
CA ALA A 68 10.72 17.26 -3.26
C ALA A 68 10.63 15.79 -3.67
N GLU A 69 9.43 15.34 -4.04
CA GLU A 69 9.28 14.09 -4.79
C GLU A 69 10.15 14.22 -6.03
N SER A 70 11.20 13.43 -6.11
CA SER A 70 12.06 13.43 -7.28
C SER A 70 11.49 12.39 -8.23
N ASP A 71 10.64 12.82 -9.16
CA ASP A 71 10.18 12.00 -10.29
C ASP A 71 11.32 11.64 -11.27
N ARG A 72 12.58 11.79 -10.84
CA ARG A 72 13.75 11.46 -11.64
C ARG A 72 14.14 9.99 -11.41
N PRO A 73 14.61 9.29 -12.45
CA PRO A 73 15.30 8.03 -12.27
C PRO A 73 16.58 8.25 -11.47
N LEU A 74 16.87 7.34 -10.52
CA LEU A 74 18.16 7.32 -9.84
C LEU A 74 19.24 6.75 -10.78
N PRO A 75 20.45 7.33 -10.83
CA PRO A 75 21.58 6.67 -11.48
C PRO A 75 21.96 5.41 -10.68
N ARG A 76 22.52 4.41 -11.37
CA ARG A 76 22.87 3.10 -10.78
C ARG A 76 23.65 3.20 -9.46
N SER A 77 24.64 4.10 -9.40
CA SER A 77 25.45 4.30 -8.18
C SER A 77 24.66 4.85 -7.00
N GLU A 78 23.59 5.63 -7.24
CA GLU A 78 22.69 6.09 -6.18
C GLU A 78 21.73 4.97 -5.75
N ILE A 79 21.33 4.09 -6.68
CA ILE A 79 20.53 2.90 -6.35
C ILE A 79 21.34 1.96 -5.44
N GLU A 80 22.58 1.66 -5.84
CA GLU A 80 23.52 0.84 -5.07
C GLU A 80 23.73 1.40 -3.67
N ALA A 81 24.06 2.70 -3.55
CA ALA A 81 24.22 3.35 -2.25
C ALA A 81 22.95 3.30 -1.38
N ALA A 82 21.76 3.44 -1.99
CA ALA A 82 20.50 3.37 -1.27
C ALA A 82 20.12 1.95 -0.83
N LEU A 83 20.46 0.94 -1.62
CA LEU A 83 20.31 -0.48 -1.25
C LEU A 83 21.24 -0.86 -0.09
N ASP A 84 22.46 -0.31 -0.09
CA ASP A 84 23.44 -0.49 1.00
C ASP A 84 23.08 0.25 2.29
N GLY A 85 21.99 1.04 2.29
CA GLY A 85 21.58 1.85 3.45
C GLY A 85 22.49 3.07 3.71
N SER A 86 23.26 3.51 2.72
CA SER A 86 24.04 4.75 2.82
C SER A 86 23.12 5.98 2.73
N GLU A 87 23.32 6.97 3.61
CA GLU A 87 22.51 8.19 3.62
C GLU A 87 22.60 8.98 2.29
N PRO A 88 21.48 9.55 1.78
CA PRO A 88 20.14 9.60 2.40
C PRO A 88 19.31 8.33 2.21
N THR A 89 18.48 8.02 3.19
CA THR A 89 17.44 6.97 3.07
C THR A 89 16.48 7.31 1.93
N VAL A 90 16.40 6.45 0.90
CA VAL A 90 15.49 6.61 -0.25
C VAL A 90 14.45 5.50 -0.28
N SER A 91 13.20 5.87 -0.46
CA SER A 91 12.12 4.94 -0.81
C SER A 91 11.91 4.90 -2.31
N TYR A 92 11.35 3.80 -2.81
CA TYR A 92 10.85 3.73 -4.17
C TYR A 92 9.33 3.56 -4.16
N GLY A 93 8.72 4.07 -5.21
CA GLY A 93 7.30 3.92 -5.50
C GLY A 93 7.09 3.64 -6.99
N MET A 94 5.87 3.28 -7.31
CA MET A 94 5.41 2.95 -8.64
C MET A 94 4.91 4.19 -9.37
N THR A 95 5.29 4.36 -10.64
CA THR A 95 4.66 5.38 -11.50
C THR A 95 3.29 4.91 -11.99
N SER A 96 2.48 5.77 -12.59
CA SER A 96 1.25 5.31 -13.26
C SER A 96 1.52 4.28 -14.37
N ARG A 97 2.72 4.32 -14.99
CA ARG A 97 3.14 3.31 -15.96
C ARG A 97 3.42 1.96 -15.29
N GLY A 98 4.14 1.94 -14.18
CA GLY A 98 4.32 0.71 -13.39
C GLY A 98 3.00 0.15 -12.91
N GLY A 99 2.10 1.04 -12.49
CA GLY A 99 0.73 0.72 -12.12
C GLY A 99 -0.02 -0.05 -13.21
N ALA A 100 0.03 0.46 -14.45
CA ALA A 100 -0.59 -0.21 -15.59
C ALA A 100 0.02 -1.59 -15.89
N LEU A 101 1.33 -1.77 -15.67
CA LEU A 101 1.98 -3.06 -15.83
C LEU A 101 1.52 -4.07 -14.76
N TRP A 102 1.44 -3.63 -13.50
CA TRP A 102 0.92 -4.45 -12.41
C TRP A 102 -0.56 -4.81 -12.64
N GLU A 103 -1.41 -3.83 -13.01
CA GLU A 103 -2.83 -4.04 -13.33
C GLU A 103 -3.05 -5.03 -14.48
N ALA A 104 -2.17 -5.05 -15.48
CA ALA A 104 -2.25 -5.99 -16.59
C ALA A 104 -2.09 -7.45 -16.14
N VAL A 105 -1.35 -7.69 -15.06
CA VAL A 105 -1.13 -9.01 -14.47
C VAL A 105 -2.23 -9.34 -13.47
N THR A 106 -2.49 -8.45 -12.51
CA THR A 106 -3.39 -8.73 -11.37
C THR A 106 -4.86 -8.56 -11.70
N ARG A 107 -5.19 -7.72 -12.69
CA ARG A 107 -6.57 -7.38 -13.09
C ARG A 107 -7.46 -7.09 -11.87
N PRO A 108 -7.05 -6.13 -11.02
CA PRO A 108 -7.73 -5.88 -9.74
C PRO A 108 -9.14 -5.36 -10.00
N ASP A 109 -10.09 -5.82 -9.18
CA ASP A 109 -11.42 -5.22 -9.16
C ASP A 109 -11.41 -4.00 -8.25
N TRP A 110 -11.04 -2.84 -8.82
CA TRP A 110 -10.99 -1.56 -8.10
C TRP A 110 -12.34 -1.14 -7.49
N SER A 111 -13.47 -1.68 -7.95
CA SER A 111 -14.76 -1.43 -7.30
C SER A 111 -14.83 -1.98 -5.87
N ARG A 112 -13.89 -2.89 -5.52
CA ARG A 112 -13.74 -3.48 -4.19
C ARG A 112 -12.69 -2.79 -3.34
N PHE A 113 -11.90 -1.89 -3.92
CA PHE A 113 -10.88 -1.17 -3.19
C PHE A 113 -11.53 -0.23 -2.17
N LEU A 114 -11.09 -0.36 -0.93
CA LEU A 114 -11.47 0.45 0.21
C LEU A 114 -10.18 0.87 0.90
N ASP A 115 -10.12 2.13 1.30
CA ASP A 115 -9.05 2.68 2.12
C ASP A 115 -9.67 3.11 3.45
N GLU A 116 -9.26 2.45 4.53
CA GLU A 116 -9.70 2.74 5.89
C GLU A 116 -8.52 3.32 6.66
N LEU A 117 -8.68 4.54 7.13
CA LEU A 117 -7.71 5.23 7.95
C LEU A 117 -8.39 5.53 9.29
N ALA A 118 -7.70 5.24 10.40
CA ALA A 118 -8.02 5.92 11.65
C ALA A 118 -7.87 7.42 11.36
N GLY A 119 -8.93 8.20 11.59
CA GLY A 119 -8.90 9.61 11.31
C GLY A 119 -7.77 10.32 12.08
N THR A 120 -7.51 11.59 11.76
CA THR A 120 -6.65 12.41 12.62
C THR A 120 -7.23 12.56 14.04
N ASP A 121 -8.54 12.36 14.18
CA ASP A 121 -9.25 12.24 15.44
C ASP A 121 -9.33 10.76 15.84
N PRO A 122 -8.78 10.36 17.00
CA PRO A 122 -8.88 8.98 17.49
C PRO A 122 -10.33 8.52 17.74
N ASP A 123 -11.30 9.43 17.78
CA ASP A 123 -12.72 9.15 17.93
C ASP A 123 -13.47 9.11 16.58
N GLU A 124 -12.77 9.24 15.45
CA GLU A 124 -13.35 9.14 14.10
C GLU A 124 -12.71 8.05 13.24
N VAL A 125 -13.56 7.42 12.42
CA VAL A 125 -13.13 6.53 11.34
C VAL A 125 -13.36 7.22 10.00
N GLU A 126 -12.39 7.11 9.10
CA GLU A 126 -12.52 7.51 7.71
C GLU A 126 -12.45 6.27 6.81
N VAL A 127 -13.45 6.11 5.94
CA VAL A 127 -13.44 5.09 4.90
C VAL A 127 -13.64 5.76 3.55
N SER A 128 -12.77 5.49 2.60
CA SER A 128 -12.92 5.91 1.21
C SER A 128 -12.94 4.73 0.23
N GLY A 129 -13.63 4.90 -0.90
CA GLY A 129 -13.82 3.83 -1.86
C GLY A 129 -14.46 4.29 -3.17
N PHE A 130 -14.45 3.41 -4.16
CA PHE A 130 -15.03 3.70 -5.47
C PHE A 130 -16.57 3.73 -5.43
N ASP A 131 -17.15 2.82 -4.65
CA ASP A 131 -18.58 2.57 -4.58
C ASP A 131 -19.13 2.98 -3.21
N ARG A 132 -20.12 3.89 -3.22
CA ARG A 132 -20.70 4.46 -2.01
C ARG A 132 -21.38 3.41 -1.12
N ASP A 133 -22.08 2.45 -1.73
CA ASP A 133 -22.82 1.43 -0.98
C ASP A 133 -21.87 0.44 -0.32
N ARG A 134 -20.76 0.12 -1.00
CA ARG A 134 -19.68 -0.68 -0.42
C ARG A 134 -18.99 0.04 0.73
N VAL A 135 -18.69 1.33 0.60
CA VAL A 135 -18.15 2.15 1.69
C VAL A 135 -19.11 2.15 2.90
N ALA A 136 -20.40 2.35 2.67
CA ALA A 136 -21.41 2.31 3.74
C ALA A 136 -21.52 0.93 4.39
N ALA A 137 -21.48 -0.13 3.59
CA ALA A 137 -21.51 -1.50 4.08
C ALA A 137 -20.27 -1.83 4.92
N HIS A 138 -19.09 -1.35 4.51
CA HIS A 138 -17.83 -1.52 5.25
C HIS A 138 -17.91 -0.85 6.61
N LEU A 139 -18.28 0.44 6.64
CA LEU A 139 -18.43 1.24 7.86
C LEU A 139 -19.34 0.55 8.88
N ARG A 140 -20.46 -0.05 8.45
CA ARG A 140 -21.40 -0.73 9.35
C ARG A 140 -20.90 -2.10 9.81
N ARG A 141 -20.20 -2.84 8.94
CA ARG A 141 -19.84 -4.25 9.18
C ARG A 141 -18.51 -4.42 9.91
N HIS A 142 -17.51 -3.59 9.65
CA HIS A 142 -16.13 -3.89 10.06
C HIS A 142 -15.61 -3.04 11.22
N THR A 143 -16.34 -2.00 11.66
CA THR A 143 -15.94 -1.28 12.87
C THR A 143 -16.25 -2.11 14.12
N LEU A 144 -15.26 -2.25 15.01
CA LEU A 144 -15.42 -2.89 16.33
C LEU A 144 -16.39 -2.08 17.22
N TRP A 145 -16.35 -0.76 17.03
CA TRP A 145 -17.17 0.20 17.76
C TRP A 145 -18.40 0.62 16.95
N PRO A 146 -19.53 0.86 17.61
CA PRO A 146 -20.71 1.35 16.94
C PRO A 146 -20.49 2.80 16.49
N ILE A 147 -20.99 3.11 15.30
CA ILE A 147 -21.00 4.47 14.78
C ILE A 147 -21.99 5.32 15.60
N VAL A 148 -21.56 6.52 15.98
CA VAL A 148 -22.43 7.50 16.65
C VAL A 148 -23.56 7.87 15.68
N PRO A 149 -24.84 7.73 16.08
CA PRO A 149 -25.97 8.07 15.23
C PRO A 149 -25.84 9.49 14.66
N ASP A 150 -26.18 9.64 13.38
CA ASP A 150 -26.17 10.91 12.65
C ASP A 150 -24.81 11.63 12.56
N SER A 151 -23.70 10.95 12.92
CA SER A 151 -22.34 11.48 12.79
C SER A 151 -21.72 11.32 11.39
N GLU A 152 -22.35 10.53 10.51
CA GLU A 152 -21.83 10.24 9.18
C GLU A 152 -21.78 11.51 8.30
N ARG A 153 -20.57 11.85 7.86
CA ARG A 153 -20.29 12.96 6.93
C ARG A 153 -19.81 12.38 5.61
N TRP A 154 -20.62 12.54 4.57
CA TRP A 154 -20.35 12.00 3.24
C TRP A 154 -19.75 13.07 2.31
N GLU A 155 -18.68 12.71 1.62
CA GLU A 155 -18.02 13.53 0.62
C GLU A 155 -17.86 12.76 -0.70
N ALA A 156 -18.07 13.44 -1.83
CA ALA A 156 -17.68 12.92 -3.15
C ALA A 156 -16.30 13.47 -3.52
N LEU A 157 -15.33 12.58 -3.75
CA LEU A 157 -13.96 12.95 -4.09
C LEU A 157 -13.82 13.01 -5.62
N ILE A 158 -13.50 14.18 -6.17
CA ILE A 158 -13.43 14.43 -7.61
C ILE A 158 -12.22 15.34 -7.94
N PRO A 159 -11.11 14.79 -8.49
CA PRO A 159 -10.85 13.35 -8.68
C PRO A 159 -10.57 12.65 -7.35
N TRP A 160 -10.67 11.32 -7.32
CA TRP A 160 -10.30 10.52 -6.15
C TRP A 160 -8.94 9.87 -6.34
N GLN A 161 -8.01 10.18 -5.44
CA GLN A 161 -6.70 9.54 -5.36
C GLN A 161 -6.82 8.24 -4.53
N ALA A 162 -6.89 7.09 -5.19
CA ALA A 162 -7.08 5.80 -4.50
C ALA A 162 -5.76 5.23 -3.96
N THR A 163 -4.65 5.43 -4.68
CA THR A 163 -3.29 5.15 -4.19
C THR A 163 -2.40 6.33 -4.58
N TYR A 164 -1.14 6.40 -4.14
CA TYR A 164 -0.25 7.48 -4.55
C TYR A 164 0.01 7.56 -6.07
N TRP A 165 -0.29 6.50 -6.83
CA TRP A 165 -0.07 6.42 -8.29
C TRP A 165 -1.35 6.24 -9.12
N LYS A 166 -2.49 5.93 -8.48
CA LYS A 166 -3.78 5.68 -9.13
C LYS A 166 -4.84 6.71 -8.75
N THR A 167 -5.42 7.31 -9.77
CA THR A 167 -6.51 8.28 -9.65
C THR A 167 -7.74 7.79 -10.41
N PHE A 168 -8.93 7.92 -9.82
CA PHE A 168 -10.22 7.71 -10.46
C PHE A 168 -10.94 9.04 -10.66
N PRO A 169 -11.85 9.14 -11.66
CA PRO A 169 -12.65 10.34 -11.86
C PRO A 169 -13.50 10.69 -10.63
N ARG A 170 -13.87 9.69 -9.83
CA ARG A 170 -14.69 9.86 -8.64
C ARG A 170 -14.43 8.75 -7.62
N GLY A 171 -14.61 9.10 -6.36
CA GLY A 171 -14.76 8.18 -5.23
C GLY A 171 -15.69 8.78 -4.18
N TYR A 172 -15.88 8.07 -3.07
CA TYR A 172 -16.68 8.50 -1.94
C TYR A 172 -15.88 8.32 -0.67
N ARG A 173 -15.99 9.29 0.23
CA ARG A 173 -15.48 9.23 1.59
C ARG A 173 -16.64 9.36 2.56
N VAL A 174 -16.58 8.59 3.63
CA VAL A 174 -17.38 8.81 4.83
C VAL A 174 -16.46 8.98 6.01
N THR A 175 -16.71 10.02 6.80
CA THR A 175 -16.14 10.18 8.13
C THR A 175 -17.27 10.00 9.13
N ALA A 176 -17.05 9.25 10.20
CA ALA A 176 -18.06 9.08 11.24
C ALA A 176 -17.39 8.93 12.61
N GLY A 177 -18.07 9.42 13.65
CA GLY A 177 -17.63 9.18 15.02
C GLY A 177 -17.92 7.74 15.44
N TRP A 178 -17.03 7.13 16.20
CA TRP A 178 -17.29 5.84 16.84
C TRP A 178 -17.41 5.99 18.36
N ASN A 179 -18.21 5.15 19.02
CA ASN A 179 -18.25 5.13 20.48
C ASN A 179 -17.23 4.12 21.00
N THR A 180 -16.14 4.62 21.59
CA THR A 180 -15.02 3.81 22.09
C THR A 180 -15.26 3.19 23.47
N GLU A 181 -16.34 3.57 24.17
CA GLU A 181 -16.60 3.15 25.56
C GLU A 181 -16.91 1.64 25.68
N GLU A 182 -17.62 1.05 24.71
CA GLU A 182 -17.93 -0.37 24.68
C GLU A 182 -17.86 -0.94 23.25
N PRO A 183 -16.94 -1.87 22.92
CA PRO A 183 -16.95 -2.54 21.63
C PRO A 183 -18.22 -3.38 21.50
N THR A 184 -18.99 -3.11 20.46
CA THR A 184 -20.24 -3.86 20.18
C THR A 184 -20.01 -5.20 19.48
N LYS A 185 -18.77 -5.43 19.02
CA LYS A 185 -18.36 -6.68 18.39
C LYS A 185 -17.18 -7.24 19.18
N THR A 186 -17.31 -8.48 19.65
CA THR A 186 -16.15 -9.28 20.02
C THR A 186 -15.44 -9.63 18.71
N PRO A 187 -14.13 -9.34 18.56
CA PRO A 187 -13.38 -9.86 17.44
C PRO A 187 -13.59 -11.37 17.36
N ASP A 188 -13.97 -11.87 16.19
CA ASP A 188 -13.98 -13.31 15.96
C ASP A 188 -12.52 -13.74 15.85
N TRP A 189 -11.95 -14.10 17.00
CA TRP A 189 -10.56 -14.52 17.09
C TRP A 189 -10.30 -15.79 16.28
N ASP A 190 -11.31 -16.64 16.02
CA ASP A 190 -11.14 -17.81 15.18
C ASP A 190 -11.00 -17.41 13.70
N VAL A 191 -11.79 -16.43 13.23
CA VAL A 191 -11.62 -15.84 11.90
C VAL A 191 -10.30 -15.10 11.79
N TYR A 192 -9.94 -14.30 12.79
CA TYR A 192 -8.64 -13.60 12.83
C TYR A 192 -7.47 -14.58 12.81
N ASN A 193 -7.53 -15.66 13.60
CA ASN A 193 -6.51 -16.71 13.61
C ASN A 193 -6.46 -17.48 12.28
N GLN A 194 -7.60 -17.72 11.62
CA GLN A 194 -7.63 -18.28 10.26
C GLN A 194 -6.99 -17.33 9.25
N TRP A 195 -7.21 -16.03 9.40
CA TRP A 195 -6.61 -14.99 8.57
C TRP A 195 -5.10 -14.89 8.79
N ILE A 196 -4.63 -14.96 10.04
CA ILE A 196 -3.19 -15.01 10.35
C ILE A 196 -2.55 -16.26 9.76
N ARG A 197 -3.22 -17.41 9.81
CA ARG A 197 -2.71 -18.66 9.21
C ARG A 197 -2.53 -18.58 7.69
N TRP A 198 -3.13 -17.59 7.02
CA TRP A 198 -2.80 -17.30 5.62
C TRP A 198 -1.32 -16.91 5.45
N TYR A 199 -0.74 -16.20 6.43
CA TYR A 199 0.69 -15.86 6.44
C TYR A 199 1.59 -17.07 6.73
N ASP A 200 1.05 -18.17 7.26
CA ASP A 200 1.81 -19.42 7.43
C ASP A 200 2.09 -20.11 6.08
N ASN A 201 1.29 -19.84 5.04
CA ASN A 201 1.51 -20.37 3.68
C ASN A 201 0.81 -19.52 2.59
N PRO A 202 1.45 -18.44 2.11
CA PRO A 202 0.83 -17.49 1.18
C PRO A 202 0.57 -18.04 -0.24
N TYR A 203 0.95 -19.28 -0.54
CA TYR A 203 0.80 -19.90 -1.87
C TYR A 203 -0.36 -20.90 -1.99
N ASP A 204 -1.07 -21.22 -0.91
CA ASP A 204 -2.21 -22.16 -0.96
C ASP A 204 -3.54 -21.42 -1.22
N ALA A 205 -3.70 -20.93 -2.45
CA ALA A 205 -4.90 -20.19 -2.89
C ALA A 205 -6.16 -21.08 -3.08
N ARG A 206 -6.26 -22.23 -2.40
CA ARG A 206 -7.44 -23.12 -2.44
C ARG A 206 -8.32 -23.08 -1.21
N ALA A 207 -8.08 -22.16 -0.27
CA ALA A 207 -8.93 -21.95 0.88
C ALA A 207 -9.57 -20.56 0.84
N THR A 208 -10.53 -20.34 -0.06
CA THR A 208 -11.82 -19.65 0.18
C THR A 208 -12.63 -19.48 -1.11
#